data_AF-A0A2V9ZUU2-F1
#
_entry.id   AF-A0A2V9ZUU2-F1
#
_cell.length_a   1.000
_cell.length_b   1.000
_cell.length_c   1.000
_cell.angle_alpha   90.00
_cell.angle_beta   90.00
_cell.angle_gamma   90.00
#
_symmetry.space_group_name_H-M   'P 1'
#
loop_
_entity.id
_entity.type
_entity.pdbx_description
1 polymer ?
#
loop_
_entity_poly.entity_id
_entity_poly.type
_entity_poly.pdbx_seq_one_letter_code
_entity_poly.pdbx_strand_id
1 'polypeptide(L)'
;MIKTFFLCVGVCAFSGVLVGQTLPKPAQEHRTISQVLDRAITLTEKEFVPAADAMPEDKYGFAPTNGEFKDVRTFAQQIKHTAAVNYEFGAAILAEKPPIEVGDEDGPESVKSKAEIMKFLNDSFAYLHKAVGTINEKNVVEPLKSPFGEGTVTRLGMST
;
A
#
# COMPACT_ATOMS: atom_id res chain seq x y z
N MET A 1 3.81 -66.72 -26.72
CA MET A 1 5.06 -67.50 -26.65
C MET A 1 6.22 -66.52 -26.63
N ILE A 2 6.95 -66.48 -25.53
CA ILE A 2 8.03 -65.54 -25.19
C ILE A 2 9.31 -65.94 -25.94
N LYS A 3 10.12 -64.97 -26.41
CA LYS A 3 11.57 -65.13 -26.64
C LYS A 3 12.32 -63.79 -26.67
N THR A 4 12.86 -63.45 -25.51
CA THR A 4 14.21 -62.95 -25.16
C THR A 4 15.18 -62.48 -26.26
N PHE A 5 15.55 -61.19 -26.17
CA PHE A 5 16.90 -60.57 -26.06
C PHE A 5 18.09 -61.05 -26.92
N PHE A 6 18.76 -60.11 -27.62
CA PHE A 6 20.22 -59.81 -27.66
C PHE A 6 20.47 -58.78 -28.80
N LEU A 7 20.69 -57.50 -28.47
CA LEU A 7 22.00 -56.80 -28.48
C LEU A 7 22.66 -56.68 -29.87
N CYS A 8 22.61 -55.48 -30.45
CA CYS A 8 23.73 -54.97 -31.24
C CYS A 8 23.77 -53.44 -31.15
N VAL A 9 24.79 -52.96 -30.44
CA VAL A 9 25.14 -51.56 -30.25
C VAL A 9 25.60 -50.98 -31.58
N GLY A 10 24.86 -50.00 -32.10
CA GLY A 10 25.25 -49.18 -33.25
C GLY A 10 25.31 -47.72 -32.85
N VAL A 11 26.40 -47.30 -32.19
CA VAL A 11 26.68 -45.89 -31.92
C VAL A 11 27.02 -45.23 -33.25
N CYS A 12 26.03 -44.61 -33.87
CA CYS A 12 26.26 -43.61 -34.93
C CYS A 12 26.53 -42.27 -34.26
N ALA A 13 27.80 -41.87 -34.26
CA ALA A 13 28.24 -40.54 -33.84
C ALA A 13 27.70 -39.48 -34.83
N PHE A 14 26.53 -38.92 -34.53
CA PHE A 14 26.12 -37.64 -35.09
C PHE A 14 26.66 -36.54 -34.18
N SER A 15 27.81 -35.97 -34.55
CA SER A 15 28.29 -34.69 -34.03
C SER A 15 27.41 -33.56 -34.57
N GLY A 16 26.18 -33.47 -34.05
CA GLY A 16 25.35 -32.29 -34.22
C GLY A 16 25.95 -31.16 -33.39
N VAL A 17 26.49 -30.14 -34.06
CA VAL A 17 26.80 -28.85 -33.43
C VAL A 17 25.49 -28.30 -32.87
N LEU A 18 25.27 -28.46 -31.56
CA LEU A 18 24.24 -27.73 -30.83
C LEU A 18 24.67 -26.26 -30.81
N VAL A 19 24.22 -25.50 -31.81
CA VAL A 19 24.13 -24.05 -31.69
C VAL A 19 23.03 -23.80 -30.64
N GLY A 20 23.46 -23.66 -29.38
CA GLY A 20 22.58 -23.18 -28.32
C GLY A 20 22.15 -21.76 -28.65
N GLN A 21 20.99 -21.61 -29.28
CA GLN A 21 20.31 -20.32 -29.35
C GLN A 21 19.90 -19.98 -27.91
N THR A 22 20.70 -19.14 -27.25
CA THR A 22 20.26 -18.50 -26.01
C THR A 22 19.06 -17.63 -26.36
N LEU A 23 17.87 -18.07 -25.95
CA LEU A 23 16.70 -17.21 -25.98
C LEU A 23 17.03 -15.93 -25.19
N PRO A 24 16.74 -14.73 -25.71
CA PRO A 24 16.95 -13.50 -24.96
C PRO A 24 16.18 -13.61 -23.65
N LYS A 25 16.89 -13.50 -22.52
CA LYS A 25 16.29 -13.40 -21.20
C LYS A 25 15.31 -12.23 -21.24
N PRO A 26 14.02 -12.40 -20.84
CA PRO A 26 13.09 -11.30 -20.77
C PRO A 26 13.73 -10.15 -19.99
N ALA A 27 13.71 -8.94 -20.55
CA ALA A 27 14.21 -7.76 -19.86
C ALA A 27 13.52 -7.69 -18.50
N GLN A 28 14.31 -7.65 -17.44
CA GLN A 28 13.78 -7.57 -16.10
C GLN A 28 13.24 -6.15 -15.92
N GLU A 29 11.92 -6.00 -15.96
CA GLU A 29 11.29 -4.71 -15.72
C GLU A 29 11.58 -4.28 -14.29
N HIS A 30 12.35 -3.22 -14.12
CA HIS A 30 12.67 -2.66 -12.83
C HIS A 30 11.47 -1.87 -12.33
N ARG A 31 11.02 -2.13 -11.09
CA ARG A 31 9.97 -1.31 -10.48
C ARG A 31 10.46 0.12 -10.30
N THR A 32 9.60 1.08 -10.56
CA THR A 32 9.80 2.49 -10.22
C THR A 32 9.78 2.68 -8.70
N ILE A 33 10.31 3.82 -8.23
CA ILE A 33 10.26 4.19 -6.82
C ILE A 33 8.81 4.22 -6.32
N SER A 34 7.90 4.87 -7.06
CA SER A 34 6.49 4.92 -6.69
C SER A 34 5.86 3.54 -6.58
N GLN A 35 6.12 2.61 -7.52
CA GLN A 35 5.63 1.23 -7.42
C GLN A 35 6.13 0.47 -6.18
N VAL A 36 7.33 0.78 -5.69
CA VAL A 36 7.87 0.14 -4.48
C VAL A 36 7.20 0.71 -3.23
N LEU A 37 7.02 2.03 -3.16
CA LEU A 37 6.39 2.71 -2.02
C LEU A 37 4.88 2.42 -1.95
N ASP A 38 4.20 2.49 -3.10
CA ASP A 38 2.78 2.21 -3.26
C ASP A 38 2.39 0.79 -2.81
N ARG A 39 3.34 -0.16 -2.93
CA ARG A 39 3.14 -1.52 -2.43
C ARG A 39 2.94 -1.57 -0.91
N ALA A 40 3.66 -0.77 -0.14
CA ALA A 40 3.50 -0.76 1.32
C ALA A 40 2.10 -0.26 1.70
N ILE A 41 1.66 0.82 1.06
CA ILE A 41 0.31 1.38 1.24
C ILE A 41 -0.76 0.37 0.82
N THR A 42 -0.59 -0.27 -0.34
CA THR A 42 -1.52 -1.30 -0.85
C THR A 42 -1.68 -2.46 0.14
N LEU A 43 -0.58 -2.88 0.80
CA LEU A 43 -0.65 -3.96 1.79
C LEU A 43 -1.39 -3.51 3.05
N THR A 44 -1.12 -2.31 3.54
CA THR A 44 -1.85 -1.72 4.67
C THR A 44 -3.33 -1.58 4.36
N GLU A 45 -3.69 -1.04 3.18
CA GLU A 45 -5.08 -0.88 2.74
C GLU A 45 -5.83 -2.23 2.72
N LYS A 46 -5.19 -3.27 2.16
CA LYS A 46 -5.77 -4.62 2.06
C LYS A 46 -6.05 -5.29 3.40
N GLU A 47 -5.32 -4.93 4.44
CA GLU A 47 -5.58 -5.44 5.79
C GLU A 47 -6.56 -4.54 6.54
N PHE A 48 -6.38 -3.22 6.43
CA PHE A 48 -7.10 -2.23 7.23
C PHE A 48 -8.54 -2.00 6.76
N VAL A 49 -8.77 -1.84 5.46
CA VAL A 49 -10.12 -1.56 4.91
C VAL A 49 -11.08 -2.72 5.18
N PRO A 50 -10.73 -4.00 4.91
CA PRO A 50 -11.61 -5.12 5.24
C PRO A 50 -11.83 -5.28 6.75
N ALA A 51 -10.82 -5.02 7.58
CA ALA A 51 -10.99 -5.07 9.03
C ALA A 51 -11.98 -3.99 9.54
N ALA A 52 -11.89 -2.78 8.99
CA ALA A 52 -12.85 -1.71 9.25
C ALA A 52 -14.26 -2.14 8.82
N ASP A 53 -14.42 -2.63 7.59
CA ASP A 53 -15.72 -3.04 7.05
C ASP A 53 -16.34 -4.26 7.77
N ALA A 54 -15.52 -5.19 8.27
CA ALA A 54 -16.02 -6.38 8.97
C ALA A 54 -16.67 -6.06 10.32
N MET A 55 -16.34 -4.92 10.95
CA MET A 55 -16.92 -4.53 12.23
C MET A 55 -18.41 -4.17 12.07
N PRO A 56 -19.31 -4.70 12.91
CA PRO A 56 -20.72 -4.31 12.87
C PRO A 56 -20.90 -2.82 13.19
N GLU A 57 -21.87 -2.16 12.52
CA GLU A 57 -22.09 -0.71 12.68
C GLU A 57 -22.39 -0.32 14.13
N ASP A 58 -23.17 -1.12 14.87
CA ASP A 58 -23.46 -0.91 16.29
C ASP A 58 -22.23 -1.03 17.20
N LYS A 59 -21.09 -1.48 16.66
CA LYS A 59 -19.80 -1.59 17.36
C LYS A 59 -18.79 -0.53 16.95
N TYR A 60 -19.09 0.36 16.02
CA TYR A 60 -18.17 1.44 15.63
C TYR A 60 -17.89 2.41 16.79
N GLY A 61 -18.82 2.56 17.73
CA GLY A 61 -18.61 3.34 18.97
C GLY A 61 -17.78 2.61 20.04
N PHE A 62 -17.27 1.41 19.77
CA PHE A 62 -16.51 0.65 20.77
C PHE A 62 -15.22 1.37 21.16
N ALA A 63 -15.03 1.55 22.47
CA ALA A 63 -13.75 1.86 23.09
C ALA A 63 -13.54 0.86 24.25
N PRO A 64 -12.32 0.34 24.45
CA PRO A 64 -12.06 -0.58 25.56
C PRO A 64 -12.23 0.15 26.90
N THR A 65 -12.89 -0.51 27.86
CA THR A 65 -13.17 0.05 29.20
C THR A 65 -12.39 -0.64 30.31
N ASN A 66 -11.71 -1.74 30.02
CA ASN A 66 -11.06 -2.57 31.03
C ASN A 66 -9.60 -2.16 31.20
N GLY A 67 -9.18 -1.83 32.43
CA GLY A 67 -7.80 -1.43 32.72
C GLY A 67 -7.62 0.09 32.64
N GLU A 68 -6.48 0.55 32.12
CA GLU A 68 -6.11 1.97 32.09
C GLU A 68 -6.51 2.69 30.78
N PHE A 69 -7.47 2.14 30.03
CA PHE A 69 -7.99 2.79 28.82
C PHE A 69 -8.97 3.91 29.19
N LYS A 70 -8.40 5.07 29.55
CA LYS A 70 -9.14 6.32 29.83
C LYS A 70 -8.97 7.25 28.64
N ASP A 71 -10.06 7.85 28.18
CA ASP A 71 -10.08 8.86 27.10
C ASP A 71 -9.43 8.39 25.79
N VAL A 72 -9.52 7.10 25.47
CA VAL A 72 -9.01 6.53 24.22
C VAL A 72 -10.04 6.70 23.09
N ARG A 73 -9.54 6.82 21.85
CA ARG A 73 -10.38 6.81 20.66
C ARG A 73 -11.23 5.56 20.56
N THR A 74 -12.47 5.75 20.15
CA THR A 74 -13.35 4.69 19.66
C THR A 74 -12.82 4.07 18.36
N PHE A 75 -13.33 2.90 18.01
CA PHE A 75 -13.04 2.25 16.74
C PHE A 75 -13.32 3.16 15.53
N ALA A 76 -14.45 3.87 15.54
CA ALA A 76 -14.81 4.88 14.53
C ALA A 76 -13.78 6.00 14.45
N GLN A 77 -13.38 6.58 15.59
CA GLN A 77 -12.37 7.63 15.63
C GLN A 77 -11.02 7.14 15.12
N GLN A 78 -10.61 5.89 15.39
CA GLN A 78 -9.36 5.35 14.84
C GLN A 78 -9.38 5.21 13.31
N ILE A 79 -10.50 4.77 12.73
CA ILE A 79 -10.63 4.71 11.27
C ILE A 79 -10.58 6.11 10.67
N LYS A 80 -11.30 7.06 11.26
CA LYS A 80 -11.29 8.46 10.83
C LYS A 80 -9.91 9.08 10.95
N HIS A 81 -9.18 8.81 12.03
CA HIS A 81 -7.80 9.25 12.24
C HIS A 81 -6.89 8.76 11.11
N THR A 82 -6.91 7.46 10.80
CA THR A 82 -6.14 6.90 9.68
C THR A 82 -6.46 7.59 8.36
N ALA A 83 -7.75 7.83 8.09
CA ALA A 83 -8.18 8.49 6.86
C ALA A 83 -7.73 9.96 6.81
N ALA A 84 -7.85 10.71 7.90
CA ALA A 84 -7.38 12.09 8.00
C ALA A 84 -5.85 12.17 7.78
N VAL A 85 -5.07 11.28 8.40
CA VAL A 85 -3.62 11.22 8.23
C VAL A 85 -3.22 10.87 6.79
N ASN A 86 -3.95 9.97 6.12
CA ASN A 86 -3.72 9.67 4.71
C ASN A 86 -3.90 10.92 3.82
N TYR A 87 -4.90 11.76 4.10
CA TYR A 87 -5.08 13.03 3.40
C TYR A 87 -3.95 14.01 3.69
N GLU A 88 -3.52 14.14 4.94
CA GLU A 88 -2.39 15.01 5.32
C GLU A 88 -1.09 14.57 4.63
N PHE A 89 -0.79 13.27 4.60
CA PHE A 89 0.37 12.74 3.89
C PHE A 89 0.27 12.93 2.38
N GLY A 90 -0.87 12.63 1.77
CA GLY A 90 -1.06 12.84 0.34
C GLY A 90 -0.88 14.31 -0.05
N ALA A 91 -1.43 15.23 0.74
CA ALA A 91 -1.30 16.66 0.54
C ALA A 91 0.14 17.14 0.72
N ALA A 92 0.86 16.67 1.74
CA ALA A 92 2.26 16.95 1.94
C ALA A 92 3.12 16.48 0.76
N ILE A 93 2.92 15.24 0.28
CA ILE A 93 3.64 14.68 -0.88
C ILE A 93 3.42 15.54 -2.14
N LEU A 94 2.18 16.00 -2.34
CA LEU A 94 1.79 16.86 -3.45
C LEU A 94 2.15 18.35 -3.25
N ALA A 95 2.64 18.71 -2.06
CA ALA A 95 2.92 20.08 -1.64
C ALA A 95 1.70 21.01 -1.76
N GLU A 96 0.51 20.48 -1.45
CA GLU A 96 -0.76 21.22 -1.44
C GLU A 96 -1.44 21.13 -0.06
N LYS A 97 -2.58 21.80 0.09
CA LYS A 97 -3.44 21.63 1.27
C LYS A 97 -4.34 20.39 1.06
N PRO A 98 -4.78 19.73 2.14
CA PRO A 98 -5.79 18.68 2.03
C PRO A 98 -6.97 19.13 1.15
N PRO A 99 -7.43 18.28 0.21
CA PRO A 99 -8.46 18.65 -0.75
C PRO A 99 -9.87 18.74 -0.14
N ILE A 100 -9.99 18.36 1.12
CA ILE A 100 -11.21 18.35 1.92
C ILE A 100 -10.88 18.79 3.35
N GLU A 101 -11.91 19.18 4.10
CA GLU A 101 -11.80 19.36 5.54
C GLU A 101 -11.55 18.00 6.20
N VAL A 102 -10.36 17.81 6.76
CA VAL A 102 -9.97 16.57 7.45
C VAL A 102 -10.36 16.57 8.93
N GLY A 103 -10.76 17.72 9.48
CA GLY A 103 -11.09 17.87 10.90
C GLY A 103 -9.84 17.94 11.78
N ASP A 104 -10.00 17.58 13.04
CA ASP A 104 -8.86 17.33 13.94
C ASP A 104 -8.34 15.90 13.76
N GLU A 105 -7.54 15.45 14.72
CA GLU A 105 -6.98 14.10 14.73
C GLU A 105 -8.03 12.98 14.79
N ASP A 106 -9.30 13.29 15.11
CA ASP A 106 -10.41 12.34 15.13
C ASP A 106 -11.21 12.34 13.82
N GLY A 107 -10.82 13.15 12.83
CA GLY A 107 -11.53 13.32 11.57
C GLY A 107 -12.77 14.23 11.67
N PRO A 108 -13.44 14.53 10.54
CA PRO A 108 -14.51 15.53 10.52
C PRO A 108 -15.71 15.14 11.37
N GLU A 109 -16.28 16.11 12.12
CA GLU A 109 -17.50 15.87 12.91
C GLU A 109 -18.72 15.52 12.05
N SER A 110 -18.71 15.89 10.77
CA SER A 110 -19.78 15.60 9.81
C SER A 110 -19.83 14.13 9.38
N VAL A 111 -18.75 13.36 9.57
CA VAL A 111 -18.62 11.96 9.16
C VAL A 111 -18.93 11.06 10.36
N LYS A 112 -20.13 10.43 10.38
CA LYS A 112 -20.64 9.76 11.61
C LYS A 112 -21.05 8.30 11.40
N SER A 113 -21.78 8.00 10.33
CA SER A 113 -22.26 6.65 10.06
C SER A 113 -21.12 5.74 9.58
N LYS A 114 -21.29 4.42 9.73
CA LYS A 114 -20.32 3.45 9.19
C LYS A 114 -20.09 3.69 7.69
N ALA A 115 -21.14 3.92 6.93
CA ALA A 115 -21.06 4.16 5.49
C ALA A 115 -20.24 5.41 5.14
N GLU A 116 -20.43 6.53 5.85
CA GLU A 116 -19.67 7.75 5.65
C GLU A 116 -18.20 7.57 6.04
N ILE A 117 -17.93 6.91 7.17
CA ILE A 117 -16.56 6.62 7.65
C ILE A 117 -15.83 5.73 6.64
N MET A 118 -16.47 4.67 6.15
CA MET A 118 -15.86 3.77 5.16
C MET A 118 -15.61 4.49 3.85
N LYS A 119 -16.51 5.38 3.41
CA LYS A 119 -16.27 6.21 2.23
C LYS A 119 -15.06 7.13 2.44
N PHE A 120 -14.99 7.83 3.57
CA PHE A 120 -13.88 8.71 3.91
C PHE A 120 -12.53 7.96 3.93
N LEU A 121 -12.52 6.74 4.48
CA LEU A 121 -11.36 5.85 4.49
C LEU A 121 -10.91 5.46 3.07
N ASN A 122 -11.80 4.92 2.24
CA ASN A 122 -11.47 4.49 0.88
C ASN A 122 -10.98 5.66 0.01
N ASP A 123 -11.65 6.80 0.09
CA ASP A 123 -11.26 8.00 -0.65
C ASP A 123 -9.87 8.50 -0.20
N SER A 124 -9.55 8.38 1.10
CA SER A 124 -8.21 8.76 1.62
C SER A 124 -7.09 7.88 1.05
N PHE A 125 -7.31 6.57 0.93
CA PHE A 125 -6.34 5.66 0.33
C PHE A 125 -6.17 5.95 -1.16
N ALA A 126 -7.27 6.14 -1.88
CA ALA A 126 -7.23 6.53 -3.29
C ALA A 126 -6.42 7.83 -3.51
N TYR A 127 -6.59 8.81 -2.63
CA TYR A 127 -5.82 10.05 -2.68
C TYR A 127 -4.34 9.84 -2.35
N LEU A 128 -4.02 9.04 -1.33
CA LEU A 128 -2.64 8.71 -0.97
C LEU A 128 -1.91 7.93 -2.08
N HIS A 129 -2.58 6.96 -2.71
CA HIS A 129 -2.08 6.24 -3.90
C HIS A 129 -1.77 7.21 -5.05
N LYS A 130 -2.69 8.14 -5.35
CA LYS A 130 -2.45 9.19 -6.35
C LYS A 130 -1.22 10.02 -6.01
N ALA A 131 -1.06 10.44 -4.76
CA ALA A 131 0.07 11.24 -4.31
C ALA A 131 1.39 10.49 -4.45
N VAL A 132 1.46 9.25 -3.98
CA VAL A 132 2.66 8.39 -4.08
C VAL A 132 3.02 8.07 -5.52
N GLY A 133 2.04 7.96 -6.41
CA GLY A 133 2.26 7.85 -7.85
C GLY A 133 3.11 8.97 -8.46
N THR A 134 3.23 10.13 -7.80
CA THR A 134 4.06 11.26 -8.26
C THR A 134 5.52 11.19 -7.82
N ILE A 135 5.89 10.26 -6.94
CA ILE A 135 7.24 10.12 -6.39
C ILE A 135 8.17 9.51 -7.45
N ASN A 136 9.32 10.15 -7.64
CA ASN A 136 10.36 9.75 -8.59
C ASN A 136 11.76 10.08 -8.06
N GLU A 137 12.78 9.70 -8.82
CA GLU A 137 14.19 9.82 -8.45
C GLU A 137 14.60 11.26 -8.11
N LYS A 138 13.91 12.26 -8.67
CA LYS A 138 14.27 13.68 -8.50
C LYS A 138 13.69 14.28 -7.23
N ASN A 139 12.57 13.78 -6.74
CA ASN A 139 11.79 14.43 -5.69
C ASN A 139 11.68 13.61 -4.39
N VAL A 140 12.13 12.36 -4.40
CA VAL A 140 11.94 11.39 -3.31
C VAL A 140 12.53 11.84 -1.97
N VAL A 141 13.69 12.50 -1.98
CA VAL A 141 14.38 13.03 -0.78
C VAL A 141 14.38 14.55 -0.72
N GLU A 142 13.61 15.21 -1.59
CA GLU A 142 13.46 16.66 -1.55
C GLU A 142 12.75 17.07 -0.24
N PRO A 143 13.26 18.10 0.46
CA PRO A 143 12.64 18.58 1.68
C PRO A 143 11.28 19.22 1.39
N LEU A 144 10.29 18.84 2.18
CA LEU A 144 8.93 19.36 2.19
C LEU A 144 8.61 19.92 3.57
N LYS A 145 7.66 20.87 3.65
CA LYS A 145 7.14 21.30 4.95
C LYS A 145 6.44 20.14 5.64
N SER A 146 6.71 19.94 6.94
CA SER A 146 5.98 18.94 7.74
C SER A 146 4.48 19.28 7.82
N PRO A 147 3.57 18.30 7.61
CA PRO A 147 2.15 18.51 7.86
C PRO A 147 1.82 18.61 9.36
N PHE A 148 2.71 18.17 10.26
CA PHE A 148 2.42 18.05 11.70
C PHE A 148 3.19 19.04 12.58
N GLY A 149 3.64 20.17 12.01
CA GLY A 149 4.24 21.26 12.77
C GLY A 149 5.51 21.81 12.15
N GLU A 150 6.45 22.21 13.02
CA GLU A 150 7.72 22.78 12.58
C GLU A 150 8.66 21.72 12.00
N GLY A 151 9.49 22.13 11.05
CA GLY A 151 10.50 21.27 10.41
C GLY A 151 10.12 20.80 9.01
N THR A 152 10.94 19.87 8.51
CA THR A 152 10.85 19.37 7.13
C THR A 152 10.81 17.85 7.10
N VAL A 153 10.08 17.31 6.13
CA VAL A 153 9.96 15.88 5.81
C VAL A 153 10.40 15.63 4.37
N THR A 154 10.36 14.38 3.90
CA THR A 154 10.58 14.04 2.48
C THR A 154 9.44 13.17 1.97
N ARG A 155 9.29 13.07 0.65
CA ARG A 155 8.28 12.16 0.06
C ARG A 155 8.54 10.71 0.45
N LEU A 156 9.81 10.31 0.56
CA LEU A 156 10.20 9.02 1.10
C LEU A 156 9.66 8.82 2.52
N GLY A 157 9.92 9.78 3.43
CA GLY A 157 9.49 9.67 4.82
C GLY A 157 7.97 9.69 5.02
N MET A 158 7.20 10.24 4.08
CA MET A 158 5.72 10.26 4.13
C MET A 158 5.06 9.05 3.46
N SER A 159 5.83 8.12 2.88
CA SER A 159 5.31 6.98 2.11
C SER A 159 5.86 5.62 2.57
N THR A 160 6.46 5.57 3.77
CA THR A 160 7.02 4.37 4.41
C THR A 160 6.58 4.29 5.85
#